data_AF-A0A0R1WVX7-F1
#
_entry.id   AF-A0A0R1WVX7-F1
#
_cell.length_a   1.000
_cell.length_b   1.000
_cell.length_c   1.000
_cell.angle_alpha   90.00
_cell.angle_beta   90.00
_cell.angle_gamma   90.00
#
_symmetry.space_group_name_H-M   'P 1'
#
loop_
_entity.id
_entity.type
_entity.pdbx_description
1 polymer ?
#
loop_
_entity_poly.entity_id
_entity_poly.type
_entity_poly.pdbx_seq_one_letter_code
_entity_poly.pdbx_strand_id
1 'polypeptide(L)'
;MTQNFANEHPIMYDDVRKIATFIAEYFPMLSISWFTEDTWSTLAQDDNIKAMEEQTGLQAKVVKKPQFSRKDPVYKMLVMGTDADKLYEATSAINHMDMSYTSGGYTSETCFEVKNTSELTEE
;
A
#
# COMPACT_ATOMS: atom_id res chain seq x y z
N MET A 1 7.49 11.97 -13.36
CA MET A 1 8.17 11.90 -12.06
C MET A 1 8.30 10.43 -11.71
N THR A 2 9.42 9.99 -11.15
CA THR A 2 9.59 8.62 -10.63
C THR A 2 9.50 8.72 -9.11
N GLN A 3 8.84 7.78 -8.44
CA GLN A 3 8.89 7.76 -6.98
C GLN A 3 10.31 7.35 -6.57
N ASN A 4 11.03 8.23 -5.88
CA ASN A 4 12.41 7.97 -5.50
C ASN A 4 12.43 7.20 -4.17
N PHE A 5 12.64 5.89 -4.24
CA PHE A 5 12.79 5.00 -3.10
C PHE A 5 14.24 4.77 -2.68
N ALA A 6 15.19 5.61 -3.10
CA ALA A 6 16.64 5.38 -2.90
C ALA A 6 17.07 5.13 -1.44
N ASN A 7 16.27 5.54 -0.46
CA ASN A 7 16.52 5.32 0.98
C ASN A 7 15.40 4.53 1.68
N GLU A 8 14.47 3.91 0.93
CA GLU A 8 13.39 3.10 1.49
C GLU A 8 13.70 1.60 1.33
N HIS A 9 13.44 0.82 2.37
CA HIS A 9 13.50 -0.64 2.28
C HIS A 9 12.19 -1.19 1.73
N PRO A 10 12.22 -2.23 0.88
CA PRO A 10 11.00 -2.85 0.40
C PRO A 10 10.29 -3.59 1.53
N ILE A 11 8.96 -3.57 1.50
CA ILE A 11 8.13 -4.40 2.35
C ILE A 11 8.43 -5.87 2.05
N MET A 12 8.50 -6.70 3.08
CA MET A 12 8.71 -8.13 2.92
C MET A 12 7.65 -8.73 2.01
N TYR A 13 8.07 -9.54 1.03
CA TYR A 13 7.17 -10.09 0.00
C TYR A 13 5.94 -10.81 0.59
N ASP A 14 6.14 -11.56 1.67
CA ASP A 14 5.06 -12.31 2.32
C ASP A 14 4.09 -11.38 3.08
N ASP A 15 4.57 -10.26 3.64
CA ASP A 15 3.73 -9.23 4.26
C ASP A 15 2.87 -8.51 3.22
N VAL A 16 3.45 -8.14 2.07
CA VAL A 16 2.71 -7.54 0.94
C VAL A 16 1.53 -8.42 0.53
N ARG A 17 1.78 -9.72 0.37
CA ARG A 17 0.74 -10.69 0.01
C ARG A 17 -0.33 -10.83 1.09
N LYS A 18 0.09 -10.86 2.36
CA LYS A 18 -0.81 -10.99 3.50
C LYS A 18 -1.77 -9.81 3.58
N ILE A 19 -1.25 -8.58 3.50
CA ILE A 19 -2.05 -7.36 3.51
C ILE A 19 -3.00 -7.31 2.32
N ALA A 20 -2.50 -7.52 1.11
CA ALA A 20 -3.32 -7.44 -0.10
C ALA A 20 -4.45 -8.49 -0.11
N THR A 21 -4.17 -9.71 0.34
CA THR A 21 -5.18 -10.78 0.43
C THR A 21 -6.22 -10.44 1.48
N PHE A 22 -5.78 -9.98 2.66
CA PHE A 22 -6.68 -9.60 3.74
C PHE A 22 -7.65 -8.48 3.32
N ILE A 23 -7.15 -7.40 2.73
CA ILE A 23 -8.01 -6.30 2.27
C ILE A 23 -8.97 -6.78 1.18
N ALA A 24 -8.49 -7.54 0.20
CA ALA A 24 -9.34 -8.02 -0.89
C ALA A 24 -10.46 -8.97 -0.41
N GLU A 25 -10.19 -9.81 0.59
CA GLU A 25 -11.15 -10.79 1.10
C GLU A 25 -12.14 -10.20 2.11
N TYR A 26 -11.66 -9.36 3.03
CA TYR A 26 -12.47 -8.88 4.17
C TYR A 26 -12.98 -7.45 4.01
N PHE A 27 -12.32 -6.64 3.18
CA PHE A 27 -12.65 -5.23 2.98
C PHE A 27 -12.72 -4.86 1.48
N PRO A 28 -13.56 -5.54 0.67
CA PRO A 28 -13.60 -5.35 -0.78
C PRO A 28 -14.09 -3.95 -1.22
N MET A 29 -14.60 -3.13 -0.30
CA MET A 29 -14.95 -1.74 -0.54
C MET A 29 -13.76 -0.78 -0.44
N LEU A 30 -12.65 -1.22 0.14
CA LEU A 30 -11.43 -0.42 0.25
C LEU A 30 -10.57 -0.64 -1.00
N SER A 31 -9.97 0.45 -1.48
CA SER A 31 -8.99 0.40 -2.55
C SER A 31 -7.62 0.14 -1.98
N ILE A 32 -6.84 -0.68 -2.69
CA ILE A 32 -5.43 -0.91 -2.38
C ILE A 32 -4.56 -0.52 -3.56
N SER A 33 -3.55 0.29 -3.26
CA SER A 33 -2.50 0.69 -4.18
C SER A 33 -1.16 0.19 -3.68
N TRP A 34 -0.24 -0.13 -4.58
CA TRP A 34 1.13 -0.48 -4.24
C TRP A 34 2.12 0.14 -5.22
N PHE A 35 3.31 0.39 -4.70
CA PHE A 35 4.37 1.08 -5.40
C PHE A 35 5.62 0.22 -5.42
N THR A 36 6.09 0.00 -6.63
CA THR A 36 7.42 -0.53 -6.96
C THR A 36 8.31 0.63 -7.39
N GLU A 37 9.58 0.39 -7.69
CA GLU A 37 10.50 1.43 -8.16
C GLU A 37 9.96 2.16 -9.40
N ASP A 38 9.38 1.40 -10.34
CA ASP A 38 8.96 1.93 -11.63
C ASP A 38 7.45 2.14 -11.75
N THR A 39 6.64 1.46 -10.94
CA THR A 39 5.19 1.41 -11.15
C THR A 39 4.38 1.63 -9.89
N TRP A 40 3.31 2.40 -10.06
CA TRP A 40 2.17 2.43 -9.16
C TRP A 40 1.06 1.58 -9.77
N SER A 41 0.55 0.61 -9.02
CA SER A 41 -0.59 -0.21 -9.41
C SER A 41 -1.72 -0.14 -8.38
N THR A 42 -2.95 -0.35 -8.82
CA THR A 42 -4.15 -0.36 -7.96
C THR A 42 -5.18 -1.38 -8.46
N LEU A 43 -6.08 -1.84 -7.57
CA LEU A 43 -7.15 -2.77 -7.96
C LEU A 43 -8.36 -2.09 -8.60
N ALA A 44 -8.58 -0.80 -8.33
CA ALA A 44 -9.73 -0.07 -8.83
C ALA A 44 -9.38 1.39 -9.08
N GLN A 45 -10.00 1.99 -10.10
CA GLN A 45 -9.96 3.43 -10.30
C GLN A 45 -11.12 4.06 -9.52
N ASP A 46 -10.85 4.58 -8.33
CA ASP A 46 -11.81 5.36 -7.55
C ASP A 46 -11.43 6.85 -7.54
N ASP A 47 -12.24 7.67 -6.86
CA ASP A 47 -12.00 9.11 -6.79
C ASP A 47 -10.78 9.48 -5.94
N ASN A 48 -10.35 8.62 -5.00
CA ASN A 48 -9.11 8.80 -4.25
C ASN A 48 -7.89 8.58 -5.16
N ILE A 49 -7.93 7.56 -6.02
CA ILE A 49 -6.89 7.31 -7.01
C ILE A 49 -6.79 8.47 -7.98
N LYS A 50 -7.91 8.94 -8.54
CA LYS A 50 -7.91 10.09 -9.46
C LYS A 50 -7.32 11.34 -8.81
N ALA A 51 -7.74 11.65 -7.58
CA ALA A 51 -7.20 12.79 -6.85
C ALA A 51 -5.68 12.67 -6.63
N MET A 52 -5.19 11.47 -6.34
CA MET A 52 -3.76 11.22 -6.15
C MET A 52 -2.97 11.28 -7.47
N GLU A 53 -3.55 10.83 -8.58
CA GLU A 53 -2.96 11.01 -9.92
C GLU A 53 -2.83 12.49 -10.28
N GLU A 54 -3.87 13.29 -10.00
CA GLU A 54 -3.85 14.74 -10.21
C GLU A 54 -2.79 15.44 -9.34
N GLN A 55 -2.67 15.04 -8.08
CA GLN A 55 -1.70 15.61 -7.13
C GLN A 55 -0.25 15.26 -7.47
N THR A 56 0.00 14.01 -7.89
CA THR A 56 1.36 13.49 -8.10
C THR A 56 1.83 13.62 -9.56
N GLY A 57 0.90 13.79 -10.50
CA GLY A 57 1.15 13.69 -11.94
C GLY A 57 1.55 12.28 -12.40
N LEU A 58 1.36 11.27 -11.55
CA LEU A 58 1.59 9.86 -11.86
C LEU A 58 0.28 9.21 -12.29
N GLN A 59 0.38 8.15 -13.07
CA GLN A 59 -0.79 7.37 -13.51
C GLN A 59 -0.72 5.98 -12.87
N ALA A 60 -1.80 5.58 -12.23
CA ALA A 60 -1.94 4.27 -11.61
C ALA A 60 -2.27 3.24 -12.68
N LYS A 61 -1.57 2.10 -12.63
CA LYS A 61 -1.92 0.93 -13.44
C LYS A 61 -3.03 0.15 -12.73
N VAL A 62 -4.25 0.25 -13.26
CA VAL A 62 -5.38 -0.56 -12.77
C VAL A 62 -5.18 -2.02 -13.19
N VAL A 63 -5.18 -2.93 -12.23
CA VAL A 63 -5.05 -4.37 -12.46
C VAL A 63 -6.20 -5.14 -11.83
N LYS A 64 -6.64 -6.22 -12.49
CA LYS A 64 -7.79 -7.01 -12.03
C LYS A 64 -7.53 -7.81 -10.74
N LYS A 65 -6.27 -8.14 -10.48
CA LYS A 65 -5.82 -8.91 -9.31
C LYS A 65 -4.41 -8.46 -8.92
N PRO A 66 -4.06 -8.46 -7.63
CA PRO A 66 -2.69 -8.20 -7.22
C PRO A 66 -1.76 -9.27 -7.80
N GLN A 67 -0.69 -8.83 -8.45
CA GLN A 67 0.40 -9.71 -8.92
C GLN A 67 1.69 -9.17 -8.32
N PHE A 68 2.23 -9.91 -7.35
CA PHE A 68 3.47 -9.56 -6.68
C PHE A 68 4.58 -10.51 -7.13
N SER A 69 5.79 -9.99 -7.24
CA SER A 69 6.98 -10.76 -7.61
C SER A 69 8.11 -10.42 -6.67
N ARG A 70 8.92 -11.42 -6.28
CA ARG A 70 10.16 -11.15 -5.54
C ARG A 70 11.21 -10.37 -6.36
N LYS A 71 11.04 -10.29 -7.68
CA LYS A 71 11.90 -9.52 -8.59
C LYS A 71 11.44 -8.08 -8.78
N ASP A 72 10.24 -7.75 -8.32
CA ASP A 72 9.63 -6.42 -8.46
C ASP A 72 9.12 -5.99 -7.08
N PRO A 73 10.04 -5.54 -6.21
CA PRO A 73 9.74 -5.33 -4.80
C PRO A 73 8.79 -4.15 -4.59
N VAL A 74 7.89 -4.30 -3.62
CA VAL A 74 6.96 -3.25 -3.22
C VAL A 74 7.56 -2.48 -2.06
N TYR A 75 7.67 -1.17 -2.20
CA TYR A 75 8.22 -0.27 -1.17
C TYR A 75 7.13 0.32 -0.29
N LYS A 76 5.93 0.45 -0.84
CA LYS A 76 4.82 1.13 -0.19
C LYS A 76 3.49 0.55 -0.64
N MET A 77 2.55 0.47 0.29
CA MET A 77 1.15 0.19 -0.02
C MET A 77 0.27 1.29 0.57
N LEU A 78 -0.83 1.62 -0.10
CA LEU A 78 -1.85 2.52 0.40
C LEU A 78 -3.18 1.77 0.46
N VAL A 79 -3.85 1.84 1.60
CA VAL A 79 -5.23 1.39 1.78
C VAL A 79 -6.10 2.63 1.89
N MET A 80 -7.11 2.73 1.04
CA MET A 80 -7.93 3.92 0.89
C MET A 80 -9.41 3.59 0.93
N GLY A 81 -10.19 4.50 1.50
CA GLY A 81 -11.64 4.40 1.56
C GLY A 81 -12.28 5.63 2.19
N THR A 82 -13.53 5.90 1.83
CA THR A 82 -14.30 7.02 2.38
C THR A 82 -15.13 6.62 3.61
N ASP A 83 -15.31 5.32 3.84
CA ASP A 83 -15.90 4.78 5.06
C ASP A 83 -14.81 4.71 6.14
N ALA A 84 -14.79 5.72 7.02
CA ALA A 84 -13.78 5.87 8.06
C ALA A 84 -13.78 4.70 9.06
N ASP A 85 -14.95 4.16 9.39
CA ASP A 85 -15.07 3.04 10.33
C ASP A 85 -14.47 1.76 9.72
N LYS A 86 -14.76 1.49 8.43
CA LYS A 86 -14.20 0.34 7.71
C LYS A 86 -12.70 0.49 7.49
N LEU A 87 -12.24 1.70 7.16
CA LEU A 87 -10.83 1.97 7.01
C LEU A 87 -10.11 1.77 8.35
N TYR A 88 -10.65 2.28 9.46
CA TYR A 88 -10.10 2.07 10.80
C TYR A 88 -10.06 0.60 11.21
N GLU A 89 -11.14 -0.15 10.97
CA GLU A 89 -11.20 -1.58 11.26
C GLU A 89 -10.09 -2.34 10.50
N ALA A 90 -9.94 -2.06 9.21
CA ALA A 90 -8.93 -2.71 8.36
C ALA A 90 -7.49 -2.36 8.76
N THR A 91 -7.21 -1.08 9.02
CA THR A 91 -5.84 -0.60 9.32
C THR A 91 -5.39 -0.99 10.73
N SER A 92 -6.32 -1.00 11.68
CA SER A 92 -6.10 -1.55 13.01
C SER A 92 -5.73 -3.04 12.91
N ALA A 93 -6.46 -3.81 12.11
CA ALA A 93 -6.14 -5.22 11.90
C ALA A 93 -4.76 -5.41 11.24
N ILE A 94 -4.42 -4.60 10.22
CA ILE A 94 -3.08 -4.61 9.59
C ILE A 94 -1.98 -4.40 10.64
N ASN A 95 -2.11 -3.38 11.50
CA ASN A 95 -1.10 -3.09 12.53
C ASN A 95 -0.97 -4.16 13.63
N HIS A 96 -1.96 -5.05 13.76
CA HIS A 96 -1.92 -6.21 14.68
C HIS A 96 -1.55 -7.52 13.98
N MET A 97 -1.31 -7.51 12.66
CA MET A 97 -0.80 -8.68 11.96
C MET A 97 0.63 -8.97 12.37
N ASP A 98 0.94 -10.25 12.58
CA ASP A 98 2.33 -10.71 12.69
C ASP A 98 3.05 -10.47 11.36
N MET A 99 3.84 -9.39 11.30
CA MET A 99 4.57 -8.90 10.12
C MET A 99 5.96 -8.47 10.53
N SER A 100 6.94 -8.62 9.64
CA SER A 100 8.35 -8.38 9.96
C SER A 100 8.78 -7.01 9.45
N TYR A 101 9.06 -6.08 10.37
CA TYR A 101 9.50 -4.72 10.05
C TYR A 101 8.52 -3.97 9.14
N THR A 102 7.23 -4.27 9.22
CA THR A 102 6.18 -3.61 8.43
C THR A 102 5.21 -2.94 9.38
N SER A 103 4.93 -1.66 9.18
CA SER A 103 3.87 -0.96 9.91
C SER A 103 3.17 0.03 8.99
N GLY A 104 2.03 0.55 9.45
CA GLY A 104 1.36 1.62 8.74
C GLY A 104 0.83 2.72 9.64
N GLY A 105 0.60 3.86 9.01
CA GLY A 105 0.07 5.08 9.61
C GLY A 105 -0.81 5.86 8.65
N TYR A 106 -1.71 6.66 9.21
CA TYR A 106 -2.57 7.53 8.42
C TYR A 106 -1.79 8.70 7.82
N THR A 107 -1.93 8.90 6.51
CA THR A 107 -1.44 10.09 5.80
C THR A 107 -2.56 11.12 5.58
N SER A 108 -3.82 10.68 5.62
CA SER A 108 -5.02 11.51 5.62
C SER A 108 -6.18 10.75 6.28
N GLU A 109 -7.36 11.37 6.40
CA GLU A 109 -8.57 10.70 6.92
C GLU A 109 -9.03 9.51 6.07
N THR A 110 -8.67 9.48 4.78
CA THR A 110 -9.12 8.47 3.81
C THR A 110 -7.98 7.58 3.31
N CYS A 111 -6.76 7.74 3.84
CA CYS A 111 -5.59 7.05 3.35
C CYS A 111 -4.65 6.60 4.47
N PHE A 112 -4.36 5.30 4.45
CA PHE A 112 -3.41 4.67 5.35
C PHE A 112 -2.24 4.10 4.55
N GLU A 113 -1.03 4.53 4.90
CA GLU A 113 0.20 4.12 4.24
C GLU A 113 0.86 3.00 5.04
N VAL A 114 1.27 1.93 4.36
CA VAL A 114 2.07 0.83 4.90
C VAL A 114 3.46 0.87 4.26
N LYS A 115 4.50 0.75 5.09
CA LYS A 115 5.91 0.76 4.68
C LYS A 115 6.74 -0.20 5.53
N ASN A 116 7.94 -0.48 5.05
CA ASN A 116 8.96 -1.11 5.86
C ASN A 116 9.52 -0.09 6.88
N THR A 117 9.71 -0.52 8.13
CA THR A 117 10.22 0.27 9.26
C THR A 117 11.54 -0.25 9.81
N SER A 118 12.23 -1.15 9.12
CA SER A 118 13.62 -1.46 9.46
C SER A 118 14.42 -0.18 9.24
N GLU A 119 14.73 0.53 10.32
CA GLU A 119 15.80 1.50 10.27
C GLU A 119 17.08 0.76 9.89
N LEU A 120 17.94 1.40 9.10
CA LEU A 120 19.31 0.96 8.87
C LEU A 120 19.99 0.81 10.24
N THR A 121 19.96 -0.38 10.83
CA THR A 121 21.03 -0.77 11.74
C THR A 121 22.21 -1.05 10.84
N GLU A 122 22.99 0.00 10.54
CA GLU A 122 24.39 -0.17 10.18
C GLU A 122 25.02 -1.03 11.29
N GLU A 123 25.30 -2.30 11.00
CA GLU A 123 26.20 -3.12 11.80
C GLU A 123 27.64 -2.59 11.73
#